data_AF-V5GA01-F1
#
_entry.id   AF-V5GA01-F1
#
_cell.length_a   1.000
_cell.length_b   1.000
_cell.length_c   1.000
_cell.angle_alpha   90.00
_cell.angle_beta   90.00
_cell.angle_gamma   90.00
#
_symmetry.space_group_name_H-M   'P 1'
#
loop_
_entity.id
_entity.type
_entity.pdbx_description
1 polymer ?
#
loop_
_entity_poly.entity_id
_entity_poly.type
_entity_poly.pdbx_seq_one_letter_code
_entity_poly.pdbx_strand_id
1 'polypeptide(L)'
;VSVFCCLRGCLDGFKFNSAIPHVPRENPIQLDTSFMGYEVVIVKGGQRVCGAGAALGNAPLVQSKSYFEVKVQQSGSWSVGLATRQTDLSLTQGGMDEFSWTLNHDHIIHHNKQELYKINISNGTAGEIQCIQEGDIIGVAFDHIQLKFFV
;
A
#
# COMPACT_ATOMS: atom_id res chain seq x y z
N VAL A 1 -41.28 46.82 31.68
CA VAL A 1 -40.08 46.84 30.81
C VAL A 1 -39.95 45.45 30.20
N SER A 2 -39.90 45.42 28.88
CA SER A 2 -39.98 44.25 28.00
C SER A 2 -38.66 43.49 27.95
N VAL A 3 -38.67 42.16 28.12
CA VAL A 3 -37.49 41.27 27.93
C VAL A 3 -37.89 40.01 27.16
N PHE A 4 -38.71 40.15 26.11
CA PHE A 4 -39.14 39.03 25.26
C PHE A 4 -39.17 39.42 23.77
N CYS A 5 -38.20 40.21 23.31
CA CYS A 5 -38.18 40.74 21.93
C CYS A 5 -36.92 40.44 21.11
N CYS A 6 -36.12 39.44 21.49
CA CYS A 6 -34.96 39.03 20.65
C CYS A 6 -35.03 37.59 20.12
N LEU A 7 -35.97 36.75 20.57
CA LEU A 7 -36.05 35.35 20.11
C LEU A 7 -36.94 35.11 18.89
N ARG A 8 -37.63 36.13 18.36
CA ARG A 8 -38.49 35.98 17.17
C ARG A 8 -37.83 36.29 15.84
N GLY A 9 -36.63 36.89 15.82
CA GLY A 9 -35.93 37.25 14.57
C GLY A 9 -34.94 36.21 14.05
N CYS A 10 -34.57 35.21 14.86
CA CYS A 10 -33.52 34.24 14.51
C CYS A 10 -34.06 32.83 14.20
N LEU A 11 -35.38 32.60 14.34
CA LEU A 11 -36.01 31.29 14.10
C LEU A 11 -36.73 31.20 12.74
N ASP A 12 -36.95 32.32 12.03
CA ASP A 12 -37.64 32.38 10.73
C ASP A 12 -36.74 32.02 9.52
N GLY A 13 -35.74 31.15 9.74
CA GLY A 13 -34.79 30.74 8.71
C GLY A 13 -34.39 29.27 8.76
N PHE A 14 -34.92 28.46 9.68
CA PHE A 14 -34.62 27.03 9.75
C PHE A 14 -35.36 26.24 8.66
N LYS A 15 -34.95 26.45 7.40
CA LYS A 15 -35.08 25.44 6.38
C LYS A 15 -33.99 24.39 6.62
N PHE A 16 -34.26 23.44 7.51
CA PHE A 16 -33.56 22.15 7.53
C PHE A 16 -33.91 21.43 6.24
N ASN A 17 -33.22 21.75 5.15
CA ASN A 17 -33.11 20.95 3.93
C ASN A 17 -32.01 21.53 3.05
N SER A 18 -30.78 21.55 3.54
CA SER A 18 -29.67 21.20 2.65
C SER A 18 -29.47 19.71 2.81
N ALA A 19 -30.10 18.90 1.95
CA ALA A 19 -29.59 17.57 1.71
C ALA A 19 -28.17 17.78 1.17
N ILE A 20 -27.17 17.74 2.06
CA ILE A 20 -25.78 17.68 1.65
C ILE A 20 -25.72 16.50 0.69
N PRO A 21 -25.38 16.69 -0.60
CA PRO A 21 -25.25 15.56 -1.48
C PRO A 21 -24.23 14.63 -0.83
N HIS A 22 -24.68 13.43 -0.44
CA HIS A 22 -23.79 12.39 0.04
C HIS A 22 -22.96 11.98 -1.17
N VAL A 23 -21.88 12.72 -1.42
CA VAL A 23 -20.83 12.30 -2.35
C VAL A 23 -20.38 10.96 -1.82
N PRO A 24 -20.63 9.85 -2.54
CA PRO A 24 -20.13 8.56 -2.10
C PRO A 24 -18.62 8.74 -1.90
N ARG A 25 -18.14 8.52 -0.67
CA ARG A 25 -16.71 8.38 -0.46
C ARG A 25 -16.27 7.23 -1.36
N GLU A 26 -15.49 7.54 -2.39
CA GLU A 26 -14.76 6.50 -3.10
C GLU A 26 -14.00 5.71 -2.05
N ASN A 27 -14.10 4.38 -2.09
CA ASN A 27 -13.29 3.52 -1.23
C ASN A 27 -11.92 3.43 -1.92
N PRO A 28 -10.91 4.21 -1.48
CA PRO A 28 -9.63 4.21 -2.17
C PRO A 28 -8.94 2.85 -1.98
N ILE A 29 -8.19 2.42 -3.00
CA ILE A 29 -7.26 1.31 -2.84
C ILE A 29 -6.09 1.81 -1.98
N GLN A 30 -5.88 1.15 -0.85
CA GLN A 30 -4.89 1.55 0.16
C GLN A 30 -4.46 0.33 0.99
N LEU A 31 -3.44 0.52 1.84
CA LEU A 31 -3.03 -0.48 2.81
C LEU A 31 -4.14 -0.71 3.85
N ASP A 32 -4.43 -1.98 4.14
CA ASP A 32 -5.52 -2.41 5.02
C ASP A 32 -5.01 -2.62 6.45
N THR A 33 -5.51 -1.82 7.39
CA THR A 33 -5.18 -1.94 8.81
C THR A 33 -5.74 -3.21 9.46
N SER A 34 -6.65 -3.91 8.79
CA SER A 34 -7.19 -5.20 9.24
C SER A 34 -6.27 -6.37 8.87
N PHE A 35 -5.36 -6.16 7.92
CA PHE A 35 -4.41 -7.15 7.41
C PHE A 35 -3.00 -6.57 7.43
N MET A 36 -2.46 -6.40 8.63
CA MET A 36 -1.11 -5.92 8.89
C MET A 36 -0.47 -6.67 10.07
N GLY A 37 0.86 -6.75 10.09
CA GLY A 37 1.62 -7.26 11.22
C GLY A 37 1.47 -6.38 12.47
N TYR A 38 1.67 -6.97 13.65
CA TYR A 38 1.48 -6.29 14.94
C TYR A 38 2.42 -5.08 15.15
N GLU A 39 3.65 -5.16 14.63
CA GLU A 39 4.65 -4.10 14.74
C GLU A 39 4.68 -3.17 13.50
N VAL A 40 3.71 -3.32 12.60
CA VAL A 40 3.56 -2.48 11.41
C VAL A 40 2.81 -1.21 11.79
N VAL A 41 3.13 -0.11 11.13
CA VAL A 41 2.46 1.18 11.28
C VAL A 41 2.08 1.69 9.90
N ILE A 42 0.79 2.00 9.72
CA ILE A 42 0.26 2.57 8.49
C ILE A 42 -0.09 4.04 8.73
N VAL A 43 0.47 4.94 7.92
CA VAL A 43 0.27 6.39 8.02
C VAL A 43 -0.05 7.01 6.66
N LYS A 44 -0.24 8.34 6.62
CA LYS A 44 -0.57 9.10 5.40
C LYS A 44 -1.82 8.56 4.68
N GLY A 45 -2.86 8.23 5.44
CA GLY A 45 -4.13 7.76 4.89
C GLY A 45 -4.00 6.45 4.11
N GLY A 46 -3.26 5.47 4.65
CA GLY A 46 -3.13 4.16 4.02
C GLY A 46 -2.10 4.07 2.89
N GLN A 47 -1.29 5.11 2.67
CA GLN A 47 -0.33 5.17 1.57
C GLN A 47 1.13 4.98 2.01
N ARG A 48 1.40 4.86 3.31
CA ARG A 48 2.74 4.60 3.83
C ARG A 48 2.69 3.52 4.89
N VAL A 49 3.56 2.53 4.73
CA VAL A 49 3.87 1.51 5.72
C VAL A 49 5.26 1.73 6.29
N CYS A 50 5.43 1.50 7.59
CA CYS A 50 6.72 1.43 8.29
C CYS A 50 6.61 0.47 9.48
N GLY A 51 7.70 0.26 10.21
CA GLY A 51 7.76 -0.70 11.32
C GLY A 51 8.31 -2.06 10.89
N ALA A 52 7.95 -3.11 11.62
CA ALA A 52 8.42 -4.48 11.38
C ALA A 52 7.24 -5.40 11.00
N GLY A 53 7.35 -6.06 9.84
CA GLY A 53 6.32 -6.93 9.29
C GLY A 53 5.82 -6.46 7.92
N ALA A 54 4.63 -6.92 7.54
CA ALA A 54 4.00 -6.60 6.26
C ALA A 54 2.53 -6.16 6.41
N ALA A 55 1.97 -5.58 5.35
CA ALA A 55 0.56 -5.26 5.25
C ALA A 55 0.04 -5.56 3.84
N LEU A 56 -1.24 -5.95 3.75
CA LEU A 56 -1.92 -6.17 2.48
C LEU A 56 -2.70 -4.93 2.06
N GLY A 57 -2.98 -4.80 0.76
CA GLY A 57 -3.96 -3.85 0.27
C GLY A 57 -5.39 -4.29 0.60
N ASN A 58 -6.32 -3.33 0.65
CA ASN A 58 -7.74 -3.58 0.91
C ASN A 58 -8.52 -4.13 -0.30
N ALA A 59 -7.90 -4.19 -1.48
CA ALA A 59 -8.52 -4.67 -2.71
C ALA A 59 -7.72 -5.86 -3.29
N PRO A 60 -8.38 -7.01 -3.58
CA PRO A 60 -7.73 -8.14 -4.23
C PRO A 60 -7.53 -7.88 -5.74
N LEU A 61 -6.54 -8.55 -6.33
CA LEU A 61 -6.23 -8.46 -7.75
C LEU A 61 -7.16 -9.35 -8.60
N VAL A 62 -8.45 -9.03 -8.65
CA VAL A 62 -9.46 -9.80 -9.41
C VAL A 62 -9.50 -9.46 -10.91
N GLN A 63 -8.78 -8.42 -11.33
CA GLN A 63 -8.70 -7.98 -12.73
C GLN A 63 -7.71 -8.83 -13.52
N SER A 64 -7.93 -8.99 -14.84
CA SER A 64 -7.06 -9.80 -15.70
C SER A 64 -5.62 -9.30 -15.76
N LYS A 65 -5.41 -7.99 -15.58
CA LYS A 65 -4.10 -7.34 -15.48
C LYS A 65 -4.19 -6.27 -14.42
N SER A 66 -3.20 -6.22 -13.53
CA SER A 66 -3.13 -5.26 -12.43
C SER A 66 -1.75 -4.61 -12.40
N TYR A 67 -1.69 -3.34 -11.98
CA TYR A 67 -0.45 -2.59 -11.82
C TYR A 67 -0.53 -1.71 -10.58
N PHE A 68 0.55 -1.65 -9.80
CA PHE A 68 0.71 -0.69 -8.71
C PHE A 68 2.20 -0.34 -8.53
N GLU A 69 2.44 0.76 -7.82
CA GLU A 69 3.79 1.28 -7.60
C GLU A 69 4.06 1.46 -6.10
N VAL A 70 5.30 1.23 -5.71
CA VAL A 70 5.79 1.49 -4.37
C VAL A 70 7.06 2.32 -4.46
N LYS A 71 7.02 3.51 -3.85
CA LYS A 71 8.21 4.36 -3.72
C LYS A 71 8.98 4.00 -2.44
N VAL A 72 10.27 3.72 -2.57
CA VAL A 72 11.16 3.52 -1.41
C VAL A 72 11.38 4.88 -0.75
N GLN A 73 10.68 5.13 0.36
CA GLN A 73 10.77 6.40 1.08
C GLN A 73 11.97 6.47 2.02
N GLN A 74 12.34 5.32 2.57
CA GLN A 74 13.51 5.18 3.42
C GLN A 74 14.22 3.86 3.10
N SER A 75 15.55 3.87 3.03
CA SER A 75 16.34 2.65 2.87
C SER A 75 16.26 1.77 4.11
N GLY A 76 16.46 0.47 3.94
CA GLY A 76 16.36 -0.52 5.01
C GLY A 76 16.01 -1.89 4.43
N SER A 77 15.58 -2.81 5.29
CA SER A 77 15.00 -4.07 4.84
C SER A 77 13.53 -3.85 4.49
N TRP A 78 13.17 -4.18 3.26
CA TRP A 78 11.80 -4.10 2.77
C TRP A 78 11.56 -5.20 1.74
N SER A 79 10.29 -5.47 1.50
CA SER A 79 9.82 -6.39 0.48
C SER A 79 8.53 -5.86 -0.16
N VAL A 80 8.39 -6.02 -1.48
CA VAL A 80 7.17 -5.64 -2.20
C VAL A 80 6.73 -6.76 -3.13
N GLY A 81 5.42 -6.98 -3.27
CA GLY A 81 4.91 -8.00 -4.19
C GLY A 81 3.49 -8.41 -3.89
N LEU A 82 3.22 -9.70 -4.07
CA LEU A 82 1.89 -10.28 -3.93
C LEU A 82 1.85 -11.25 -2.75
N ALA A 83 0.68 -11.35 -2.14
CA ALA A 83 0.45 -12.24 -1.02
C ALA A 83 -1.04 -12.60 -0.97
N THR A 84 -1.33 -13.83 -0.53
CA THR A 84 -2.70 -14.18 -0.11
C THR A 84 -2.92 -13.77 1.34
N ARG A 85 -4.18 -13.79 1.80
CA ARG A 85 -4.54 -13.52 3.20
C ARG A 85 -4.01 -14.55 4.20
N GLN A 86 -3.44 -15.66 3.73
CA GLN A 86 -2.82 -16.69 4.57
C GLN A 86 -1.35 -16.41 4.91
N THR A 87 -0.76 -15.40 4.25
CA THR A 87 0.63 -14.97 4.49
C THR A 87 0.83 -14.55 5.94
N ASP A 88 1.95 -14.95 6.55
CA ASP A 88 2.32 -14.48 7.88
C ASP A 88 2.89 -13.05 7.82
N LEU A 89 2.05 -12.08 8.15
CA LEU A 89 2.37 -10.66 8.10
C LEU A 89 3.27 -10.18 9.26
N SER A 90 3.60 -11.05 10.22
CA SER A 90 4.57 -10.74 11.27
C SER A 90 6.02 -10.87 10.80
N LEU A 91 6.26 -11.54 9.67
CA LEU A 91 7.59 -11.72 9.11
C LEU A 91 8.11 -10.41 8.50
N THR A 92 9.34 -10.05 8.85
CA THR A 92 10.01 -8.84 8.35
C THR A 92 10.58 -9.00 6.93
N GLN A 93 10.61 -10.23 6.42
CA GLN A 93 11.08 -10.56 5.08
C GLN A 93 9.96 -11.28 4.33
N GLY A 94 9.58 -10.76 3.17
CA GLY A 94 8.56 -11.36 2.31
C GLY A 94 9.05 -12.62 1.60
N GLY A 95 8.11 -13.46 1.17
CA GLY A 95 8.40 -14.70 0.42
C GLY A 95 8.91 -15.84 1.31
N MET A 96 8.79 -15.71 2.62
CA MET A 96 9.21 -16.72 3.61
C MET A 96 8.11 -17.75 3.93
N ASP A 97 7.01 -17.71 3.19
CA ASP A 97 5.93 -18.69 3.20
C ASP A 97 5.49 -19.04 1.77
N GLU A 98 4.62 -20.03 1.64
CA GLU A 98 4.05 -20.46 0.35
C GLU A 98 2.97 -19.51 -0.19
N PHE A 99 2.64 -18.45 0.54
CA PHE A 99 1.50 -17.57 0.24
C PHE A 99 1.92 -16.22 -0.31
N SER A 100 3.22 -15.93 -0.35
CA SER A 100 3.79 -14.66 -0.79
C SER A 100 4.86 -14.81 -1.87
N TRP A 101 4.92 -13.82 -2.76
CA TRP A 101 5.92 -13.65 -3.81
C TRP A 101 6.39 -12.20 -3.78
N THR A 102 7.63 -11.96 -3.37
CA THR A 102 8.09 -10.59 -3.13
C THR A 102 9.49 -10.36 -3.66
N LEU A 103 9.70 -9.18 -4.27
CA LEU A 103 11.01 -8.60 -4.47
C LEU A 103 11.49 -7.98 -3.17
N ASN A 104 12.68 -8.35 -2.72
CA ASN A 104 13.29 -7.85 -1.50
C ASN A 104 14.36 -6.79 -1.80
N HIS A 105 14.79 -6.09 -0.75
CA HIS A 105 15.81 -5.04 -0.77
C HIS A 105 17.17 -5.47 -1.37
N ASP A 106 17.47 -6.77 -1.41
CA ASP A 106 18.68 -7.38 -2.00
C ASP A 106 18.54 -7.72 -3.50
N HIS A 107 17.42 -7.31 -4.11
CA HIS A 107 17.04 -7.56 -5.50
C HIS A 107 16.70 -9.02 -5.82
N ILE A 108 16.42 -9.81 -4.79
CA ILE A 108 16.04 -11.21 -4.94
C ILE A 108 14.53 -11.35 -4.75
N ILE A 109 13.91 -12.08 -5.68
CA ILE A 109 12.52 -12.50 -5.58
C ILE A 109 12.46 -13.76 -4.72
N HIS A 110 11.75 -13.69 -3.61
CA HIS A 110 11.52 -14.83 -2.71
C HIS A 110 10.09 -15.37 -2.84
N HIS A 111 9.98 -16.68 -2.68
CA HIS A 111 8.73 -17.40 -2.49
C HIS A 111 9.01 -18.72 -1.78
N ASN A 112 8.17 -19.10 -0.83
CA ASN A 112 8.29 -20.36 -0.11
C ASN A 112 9.70 -20.62 0.46
N LYS A 113 10.32 -19.57 1.02
CA LYS A 113 11.69 -19.59 1.58
C LYS A 113 12.78 -19.89 0.56
N GLN A 114 12.48 -19.79 -0.73
CA GLN A 114 13.42 -20.01 -1.82
C GLN A 114 13.72 -18.71 -2.56
N GLU A 115 14.99 -18.54 -2.92
CA GLU A 115 15.46 -17.51 -3.84
C GLU A 115 15.16 -17.93 -5.28
N LEU A 116 14.20 -17.29 -5.93
CA LEU A 116 13.78 -17.67 -7.28
C LEU A 116 14.63 -17.01 -8.36
N TYR A 117 14.84 -15.70 -8.24
CA TYR A 117 15.50 -14.90 -9.26
C TYR A 117 16.12 -13.65 -8.66
N LYS A 118 17.30 -13.27 -9.16
CA LYS A 118 17.96 -12.01 -8.80
C LYS A 118 17.87 -11.04 -9.97
N ILE A 119 17.25 -9.88 -9.72
CA ILE A 119 17.13 -8.81 -10.71
C ILE A 119 18.50 -8.12 -10.83
N ASN A 120 19.07 -8.15 -12.03
CA ASN A 120 20.28 -7.41 -12.34
C ASN A 120 19.88 -6.03 -12.86
N ILE A 121 20.11 -5.00 -12.05
CA ILE A 121 19.90 -3.60 -12.45
C ILE A 121 21.24 -3.10 -12.98
N SER A 122 21.34 -2.93 -14.30
CA SER A 122 22.53 -2.38 -14.95
C SER A 122 22.15 -1.20 -15.83
N ASN A 123 22.78 -0.08 -15.58
CA ASN A 123 22.55 1.20 -16.23
C ASN A 123 23.74 1.54 -17.13
N GLY A 124 23.96 0.72 -18.17
CA GLY A 124 24.80 1.05 -19.34
C GLY A 124 26.31 1.29 -19.10
N THR A 125 26.75 1.53 -17.87
CA THR A 125 28.15 1.68 -17.48
C THR A 125 28.64 0.35 -16.93
N ALA A 126 29.52 -0.30 -17.69
CA ALA A 126 30.04 -1.62 -17.37
C ALA A 126 30.67 -1.65 -15.96
N GLY A 127 30.04 -2.38 -15.02
CA GLY A 127 30.68 -2.82 -13.78
C GLY A 127 29.96 -2.49 -12.47
N GLU A 128 28.98 -1.58 -12.45
CA GLU A 128 28.24 -1.26 -11.22
C GLU A 128 26.85 -1.91 -11.22
N ILE A 129 26.58 -2.68 -10.16
CA ILE A 129 25.23 -3.15 -9.83
C ILE A 129 24.53 -1.96 -9.18
N GLN A 130 23.58 -1.34 -9.88
CA GLN A 130 22.75 -0.32 -9.27
C GLN A 130 21.83 -1.01 -8.25
N CYS A 131 21.95 -0.64 -6.98
CA CYS A 131 21.00 -1.11 -5.98
C CYS A 131 19.79 -0.16 -5.94
N ILE A 132 18.60 -0.69 -5.66
CA ILE A 132 17.40 0.13 -5.40
C ILE A 132 17.68 1.06 -4.22
N GLN A 133 17.59 2.36 -4.47
CA GLN A 133 17.88 3.41 -3.50
C GLN A 133 16.60 4.09 -2.99
N GLU A 134 16.78 4.86 -1.94
CA GLU A 134 15.82 5.84 -1.47
C GLU A 134 15.41 6.79 -2.61
N GLY A 135 14.10 6.88 -2.85
CA GLY A 135 13.55 7.68 -3.93
C GLY A 135 13.08 6.88 -5.14
N ASP A 136 13.60 5.66 -5.35
CA ASP A 136 13.24 4.79 -6.47
C ASP A 136 11.78 4.34 -6.37
N ILE A 137 11.17 4.10 -7.53
CA ILE A 137 9.79 3.64 -7.67
C ILE A 137 9.80 2.24 -8.28
N ILE A 138 9.27 1.29 -7.52
CA ILE A 138 9.15 -0.10 -7.95
C ILE A 138 7.73 -0.29 -8.51
N GLY A 139 7.64 -0.56 -9.81
CA GLY A 139 6.40 -0.96 -10.46
C GLY A 139 6.18 -2.47 -10.35
N VAL A 140 4.96 -2.88 -10.01
CA VAL A 140 4.57 -4.30 -9.91
C VAL A 140 3.42 -4.55 -10.87
N ALA A 141 3.61 -5.46 -11.82
CA ALA A 141 2.57 -5.87 -12.77
C ALA A 141 2.25 -7.36 -12.63
N PHE A 142 0.96 -7.69 -12.67
CA PHE A 142 0.48 -9.06 -12.53
C PHE A 142 -0.69 -9.37 -13.47
N ASP A 143 -0.69 -10.55 -14.08
CA ASP A 143 -1.76 -10.99 -14.98
C ASP A 143 -2.26 -12.44 -14.75
N HIS A 144 -2.13 -12.95 -13.52
CA HIS A 144 -2.47 -14.34 -13.13
C HIS A 144 -1.58 -15.43 -13.72
N ILE A 145 -0.68 -15.08 -14.65
CA ILE A 145 0.30 -15.99 -15.22
C ILE A 145 1.72 -15.53 -14.85
N GLN A 146 1.98 -14.22 -14.91
CA GLN A 146 3.29 -13.64 -14.67
C GLN A 146 3.22 -12.52 -13.64
N LEU A 147 4.24 -12.47 -12.78
CA LEU A 147 4.55 -11.35 -11.90
C LEU A 147 5.83 -10.69 -12.40
N LYS A 148 5.78 -9.38 -12.68
CA LYS A 148 6.91 -8.60 -13.17
C LYS A 148 7.16 -7.40 -12.27
N PHE A 149 8.45 -7.12 -12.06
CA PHE A 149 8.92 -5.95 -11.33
C PHE A 149 9.66 -5.03 -12.31
N PHE A 150 9.40 -3.73 -12.18
CA PHE A 150 10.04 -2.66 -12.92
C PHE A 150 10.72 -1.74 -11.91
N VAL A 151 11.99 -1.45 -12.13
CA VAL A 151 12.86 -0.68 -11.24
C VAL A 151 13.64 0.30 -12.11
#